data_AF-A0A836WQD3-F1
#
_entry.id   AF-A0A836WQD3-F1
#
_cell.length_a   1.000
_cell.length_b   1.000
_cell.length_c   1.000
_cell.angle_alpha   90.00
_cell.angle_beta   90.00
_cell.angle_gamma   90.00
#
_symmetry.space_group_name_H-M   'P 1'
#
loop_
_entity.id
_entity.type
_entity.pdbx_description
1 polymer ?
#
loop_
_entity_poly.entity_id
_entity_poly.type
_entity_poly.pdbx_seq_one_letter_code
_entity_poly.pdbx_strand_id
1 'polypeptide(L)' 'PEIMMYKTVQSANTKGIFVQASLERMMKCGVGICGSCCVGEDLVCRDGTIFDGPHLSQNKEFGRFHRNKAGILENY' A
#
# COMPACT_ATOMS: atom_id res chain seq x y z
N PRO A 1 -2.40 -8.59 -6.44
CA PRO A 1 -2.25 -7.44 -7.37
C PRO A 1 -1.13 -6.47 -6.97
N GLU A 2 -0.92 -6.24 -5.66
CA GLU A 2 0.04 -5.23 -5.17
C GLU A 2 1.49 -5.46 -5.63
N ILE A 3 1.93 -6.72 -5.83
CA ILE A 3 3.25 -7.03 -6.42
C ILE A 3 3.42 -6.37 -7.81
N MET A 4 2.37 -6.41 -8.64
CA MET A 4 2.39 -5.78 -9.97
C MET A 4 2.44 -4.26 -9.84
N MET A 5 1.61 -3.68 -8.96
CA MET A 5 1.60 -2.24 -8.71
C MET A 5 2.96 -1.73 -8.22
N TYR A 6 3.62 -2.48 -7.33
CA TYR A 6 4.97 -2.17 -6.87
C TYR A 6 5.95 -2.08 -8.05
N LYS A 7 5.99 -3.09 -8.92
CA LYS A 7 6.87 -3.08 -10.09
C LYS A 7 6.54 -1.92 -11.05
N THR A 8 5.27 -1.61 -11.24
CA THR A 8 4.81 -0.51 -12.10
C THR A 8 5.24 0.84 -11.52
N VAL A 9 5.02 1.09 -10.23
CA VAL A 9 5.43 2.32 -9.53
C VAL A 9 6.94 2.51 -9.61
N GLN A 10 7.73 1.46 -9.33
CA GLN A 10 9.19 1.51 -9.43
C GLN A 10 9.65 1.83 -10.87
N SER A 11 9.00 1.22 -11.87
CA SER A 11 9.31 1.45 -13.29
C SER A 11 8.97 2.87 -13.76
N ALA A 12 7.88 3.46 -13.23
CA ALA A 12 7.49 4.83 -13.56
C ALA A 12 8.41 5.85 -12.87
N ASN A 13 8.69 5.65 -11.57
CA ASN A 13 9.58 6.54 -10.80
C ASN A 13 10.99 6.60 -11.39
N THR A 14 11.57 5.46 -11.79
CA THR A 14 12.91 5.42 -12.42
C THR A 14 12.96 6.16 -13.77
N LYS A 15 11.82 6.36 -14.43
CA LYS A 15 11.69 7.12 -15.68
C LYS A 15 11.23 8.57 -15.47
N GLY A 16 11.04 9.00 -14.22
CA GLY A 16 10.50 10.33 -13.90
C GLY A 16 9.06 10.53 -14.38
N ILE A 17 8.31 9.45 -14.56
CA ILE A 17 6.89 9.51 -14.96
C ILE A 17 6.04 9.61 -13.69
N PHE A 18 5.15 10.60 -13.63
CA PHE A 18 4.19 10.72 -12.55
C PHE A 18 3.30 9.47 -12.47
N VAL A 19 3.19 8.90 -11.29
CA VAL A 19 2.41 7.70 -11.03
C VAL A 19 1.71 7.79 -9.68
N GLN A 20 0.49 7.28 -9.64
CA GLN A 20 -0.26 7.04 -8.41
C GLN A 20 -0.81 5.62 -8.44
N ALA A 21 -1.04 5.04 -7.27
CA ALA A 21 -1.62 3.72 -7.17
C ALA A 21 -2.71 3.67 -6.09
N SER A 22 -3.87 3.13 -6.43
CA SER A 22 -4.97 2.89 -5.49
C SER A 22 -4.76 1.54 -4.80
N LEU A 23 -4.35 1.54 -3.53
CA LEU A 23 -4.05 0.32 -2.79
C LEU A 23 -5.31 -0.44 -2.38
N GLU A 24 -5.26 -1.75 -2.54
CA GLU A 24 -6.30 -2.69 -2.10
C GLU A 24 -5.76 -3.49 -0.90
N ARG A 25 -6.06 -3.02 0.31
CA ARG A 25 -5.69 -3.70 1.57
C ARG A 25 -6.93 -4.23 2.29
N MET A 26 -6.71 -5.14 3.23
CA MET A 26 -7.80 -5.69 4.04
C MET A 26 -8.46 -4.60 4.90
N MET A 27 -9.62 -4.12 4.48
CA MET A 27 -10.42 -3.16 5.25
C MET A 27 -11.45 -3.90 6.10
N LYS A 28 -11.38 -3.71 7.42
CA LYS A 28 -12.44 -4.15 8.35
C LYS A 28 -13.38 -3.01 8.71
N CYS A 29 -12.84 -1.95 9.33
CA CYS A 29 -13.65 -0.81 9.77
C CYS A 29 -13.88 0.24 8.69
N GLY A 30 -12.93 0.44 7.76
CA GLY A 30 -13.00 1.50 6.73
C GLY A 30 -12.93 2.94 7.26
N VAL A 31 -12.79 3.16 8.57
CA VAL A 31 -12.85 4.50 9.22
C VAL A 31 -11.64 4.81 10.10
N GLY A 32 -10.52 4.10 9.91
CA GLY A 32 -9.24 4.41 10.55
C GLY A 32 -9.07 3.97 12.01
N ILE A 33 -9.97 3.15 12.58
CA ILE A 33 -9.90 2.75 14.00
C ILE A 33 -9.24 1.39 14.25
N CYS A 34 -9.24 0.48 13.27
CA CYS A 34 -8.83 -0.92 13.48
C CYS A 34 -7.42 -1.28 12.99
N GLY A 35 -6.78 -0.43 12.20
CA GLY A 35 -5.44 -0.69 11.64
C GLY A 35 -5.33 -1.84 10.63
N SER A 36 -6.39 -2.59 10.31
CA SER A 36 -6.28 -3.78 9.44
C SER A 36 -5.78 -3.47 8.02
N CYS A 37 -6.04 -2.26 7.53
CA CYS A 37 -5.62 -1.81 6.21
C CYS A 37 -4.27 -1.09 6.21
N CYS A 38 -3.46 -1.21 7.27
CA CYS A 38 -2.22 -0.44 7.35
C CYS A 38 -1.12 -0.98 6.41
N VAL A 39 -0.28 -0.04 5.98
CA VAL A 39 0.90 -0.25 5.13
C VAL A 39 2.02 0.55 5.76
N GLY A 40 2.80 -0.08 6.63
CA GLY A 40 3.69 0.66 7.54
C GLY A 40 2.87 1.54 8.48
N GLU A 41 3.13 2.85 8.45
CA GLU A 41 2.44 3.83 9.32
C GLU A 41 1.13 4.36 8.71
N ASP A 42 0.93 4.17 7.40
CA ASP A 42 -0.25 4.67 6.70
C ASP A 42 -1.45 3.74 6.90
N LEU A 43 -2.64 4.31 7.12
CA LEU A 43 -3.92 3.63 7.07
C LEU A 43 -4.59 3.86 5.71
N VAL A 44 -4.64 2.84 4.85
CA VAL A 44 -5.19 2.98 3.48
C VAL A 44 -6.63 3.52 3.45
N CYS A 45 -7.47 3.22 4.44
CA CYS A 45 -8.85 3.73 4.49
C CYS A 45 -8.99 5.19 4.97
N ARG A 46 -7.92 5.81 5.50
CA ARG A 46 -7.94 7.18 6.06
C ARG A 46 -6.92 8.08 5.39
N ASP A 47 -5.69 7.60 5.30
CA ASP A 47 -4.54 8.29 4.71
C ASP A 47 -4.45 8.03 3.19
N GLY A 48 -5.14 6.97 2.72
CA GLY A 48 -5.32 6.58 1.30
C GLY A 48 -6.78 6.69 0.82
N THR A 49 -7.21 6.07 -0.28
CA THR A 49 -6.72 4.84 -0.94
C THR A 49 -5.67 5.02 -2.03
N ILE A 50 -5.47 6.24 -2.52
CA ILE A 50 -4.58 6.57 -3.63
C ILE A 50 -3.34 7.25 -3.07
N PHE A 51 -2.17 6.72 -3.41
CA PHE A 51 -0.88 7.27 -2.96
C PHE A 51 0.03 7.57 -4.14
N ASP A 52 0.90 8.57 -3.96
CA ASP A 52 1.91 8.95 -4.95
C ASP A 52 3.05 7.95 -5.02
N GLY A 53 3.64 7.83 -6.21
CA GLY A 53 4.77 6.95 -6.49
C GLY A 53 5.94 7.09 -5.52
N PRO A 54 6.47 8.31 -5.26
CA PRO A 54 7.59 8.50 -4.34
C PRO A 54 7.27 8.04 -2.91
N HIS A 55 6.05 8.32 -2.42
CA HIS A 55 5.59 7.88 -1.10
C HIS A 55 5.57 6.35 -1.01
N LEU A 56 4.94 5.70 -2.00
CA LEU A 56 4.88 4.24 -2.09
C LEU A 56 6.26 3.59 -2.23
N SER A 57 7.19 4.22 -2.95
CA SER A 57 8.56 3.71 -3.11
C SER A 57 9.38 3.74 -1.83
N GLN A 58 9.07 4.62 -0.88
CA GLN A 58 9.73 4.68 0.44
C GLN A 58 9.09 3.73 1.46
N ASN A 59 7.84 3.30 1.21
CA ASN A 59 7.12 2.42 2.10
C ASN A 59 7.72 0.98 2.07
N LYS A 60 8.11 0.47 3.25
CA LYS A 60 8.77 -0.84 3.38
C LYS A 60 7.83 -2.03 3.20
N GLU A 61 6.53 -1.83 3.39
CA GLU A 61 5.53 -2.91 3.28
C GLU A 61 4.92 -3.02 1.88
N PHE A 62 4.86 -1.92 1.11
CA PHE A 62 4.21 -1.89 -0.19
C PHE A 62 4.81 -2.93 -1.16
N GLY A 63 3.96 -3.83 -1.66
CA GLY A 63 4.35 -4.91 -2.58
C GLY A 63 5.22 -6.01 -2.00
N ARG A 64 5.48 -6.01 -0.68
CA ARG A 64 6.30 -7.02 0.02
C ARG A 64 5.54 -7.75 1.12
N PHE A 65 4.79 -7.00 1.93
CA PHE A 65 4.06 -7.53 3.08
C PHE A 65 2.61 -7.05 3.07
N HIS A 66 1.73 -7.87 3.65
CA HIS A 66 0.32 -7.53 3.89
C HIS A 66 -0.16 -8.11 5.21
N ARG A 67 -1.27 -7.58 5.73
CA ARG A 67 -1.94 -8.16 6.90
C ARG A 67 -3.06 -9.07 6.44
N ASN A 68 -3.08 -10.30 6.94
CA ASN A 68 -4.14 -11.26 6.67
C ASN A 68 -5.44 -10.87 7.41
N LYS A 69 -6.50 -11.68 7.27
CA LYS A 69 -7.80 -11.43 7.94
C LYS A 69 -7.70 -11.38 9.47
N ALA A 70 -6.74 -12.06 10.08
CA ALA A 70 -6.49 -12.01 11.52
C ALA A 70 -5.62 -10.79 11.95
N GLY A 71 -5.06 -10.05 11.00
CA GLY A 71 -4.17 -8.90 11.26
C GLY A 71 -2.70 -9.27 11.38
N ILE A 72 -2.33 -10.52 11.09
CA ILE A 72 -0.94 -11.00 11.12
C ILE A 72 -0.22 -10.53 9.86
N LEU A 73 1.00 -10.02 10.01
CA LEU A 73 1.84 -9.59 8.90
C LEU A 73 2.45 -10.79 8.18
N GLU A 74 2.22 -10.87 6.87
CA GLU A 74 2.66 -11.96 6.00
C GLU A 74 3.33 -11.40 4.74
N ASN A 75 4.26 -12.15 4.18
CA ASN A 75 4.79 -11.85 2.84
C ASN A 75 3.71 -12.13 1.78
N TYR A 76 3.78 -11.44 0.64
CA TYR A 76 2.96 -11.77 -0.53
C TYR A 76 3.36 -13.10 -1.18
#